data_AF-A0A4R1UKW5-F1
#
_entry.id   AF-A0A4R1UKW5-F1
#
_cell.length_a   1.000
_cell.length_b   1.000
_cell.length_c   1.000
_cell.angle_alpha   90.00
_cell.angle_beta   90.00
_cell.angle_gamma   90.00
#
_symmetry.space_group_name_H-M   'P 1'
#
loop_
_entity.id
_entity.type
_entity.pdbx_description
1 polymer ?
#
loop_
_entity_poly.entity_id
_entity_poly.type
_entity_poly.pdbx_seq_one_letter_code
_entity_poly.pdbx_strand_id
1 'polypeptide(L)'
;MFSSACHMVSSLRIRRHCAVWLLLAALTLGALPAQPSRAQIPGQPNPVPTIDRGRIDRVEPIVPQGAPVRTATPAPSVEVKGAAALTAVALRRVRFEGSTLPPRVLQASVAPFAGSKLDKDTLQKIADAVSAAYARSDIAFYAVTIPPQVPTGGVLIIRAVEGRIVSYALNGQSSSTPTRLIGKHLARLMAETPTRKSSLERTLSLLRDIPGQTVEAKLKTTAKPDEVALDLEVKRKQVEVALNINNGGVVNVVSGVQAQVGVTVNGLLREGDVTRVSGYLPFQPDHYQFYTLSHATPIGSNGTTLGVSGAYVRTRTKGTDILGEAKQLGIAISHPLIRSYRKNLTVQVALDGTDSDNYYLDTPFGQFRTRALRLGASWSEIDKTGGYAVSLSLSQGLDALGARPLESYSETGFRKANVQGTAVKQLAKSVSIQATVRGQYTQDLLATTERFSLGGDGAGIAYPAGVATADKGVAAQVELSWQVAGKEKGKHALTLFTYADGAVARSFARPAYLLPATNYSLATAGGGVRVMPIKGWVASAQIAVPVKYLSPNYDNKARFLFSLTRTV
;
A
#
# COMPACT_ATOMS: atom_id res chain seq x y z
N MET A 1 77.62 -35.45 -22.42
CA MET A 1 76.78 -34.95 -21.32
C MET A 1 75.33 -35.09 -21.75
N PHE A 2 74.82 -36.33 -21.78
CA PHE A 2 73.87 -36.94 -20.80
C PHE A 2 72.51 -36.22 -20.77
N SER A 3 71.50 -36.69 -21.53
CA SER A 3 70.46 -37.71 -21.17
C SER A 3 69.35 -37.12 -20.28
N SER A 4 68.04 -37.37 -20.42
CA SER A 4 67.26 -38.33 -21.20
C SER A 4 65.79 -37.90 -21.24
N ALA A 5 65.06 -38.41 -22.23
CA ALA A 5 63.60 -38.37 -22.38
C ALA A 5 62.87 -39.47 -21.57
N CYS A 6 61.58 -39.24 -21.26
CA CYS A 6 60.47 -40.20 -21.00
C CYS A 6 59.24 -39.36 -20.56
N HIS A 7 57.95 -39.60 -20.85
CA HIS A 7 57.20 -40.67 -21.51
C HIS A 7 55.76 -40.15 -21.83
N MET A 8 55.16 -40.73 -22.88
CA MET A 8 53.73 -41.12 -23.07
C MET A 8 52.57 -40.09 -23.12
N VAL A 9 52.07 -39.92 -24.35
CA VAL A 9 50.69 -40.10 -24.88
C VAL A 9 49.58 -40.46 -23.87
N SER A 10 48.47 -39.69 -23.84
CA SER A 10 47.11 -40.14 -24.21
C SER A 10 46.00 -39.13 -23.91
N SER A 11 45.08 -39.00 -24.89
CA SER A 11 43.65 -38.67 -24.83
C SER A 11 43.01 -38.14 -23.53
N LEU A 12 42.15 -37.13 -23.60
CA LEU A 12 40.71 -37.24 -23.92
C LEU A 12 39.97 -35.88 -23.73
N ARG A 13 38.97 -35.70 -24.57
CA ARG A 13 38.00 -34.60 -24.69
C ARG A 13 36.98 -34.52 -23.53
N ILE A 14 36.42 -33.30 -23.35
CA ILE A 14 35.05 -32.93 -22.89
C ILE A 14 34.71 -33.02 -21.39
N ARG A 15 34.26 -31.88 -20.82
CA ARG A 15 33.02 -31.66 -20.00
C ARG A 15 33.00 -30.18 -19.54
N ARG A 16 32.13 -29.29 -20.05
CA ARG A 16 30.68 -29.06 -19.80
C ARG A 16 30.27 -29.06 -18.32
N HIS A 17 29.94 -27.84 -17.86
CA HIS A 17 28.95 -27.41 -16.86
C HIS A 17 28.65 -28.29 -15.65
N CYS A 18 28.97 -27.81 -14.45
CA CYS A 18 28.28 -28.13 -13.20
C CYS A 18 28.65 -27.11 -12.10
N ALA A 19 27.70 -26.27 -11.68
CA ALA A 19 27.63 -25.67 -10.34
C ALA A 19 26.32 -24.88 -10.17
N VAL A 20 25.20 -25.56 -10.34
CA VAL A 20 23.90 -25.22 -9.74
C VAL A 20 23.44 -26.52 -9.11
N TRP A 21 22.75 -26.45 -7.96
CA TRP A 21 22.24 -27.53 -7.11
C TRP A 21 23.01 -27.75 -5.80
N LEU A 22 22.59 -27.01 -4.76
CA LEU A 22 22.57 -27.46 -3.36
C LEU A 22 21.56 -26.62 -2.58
N LEU A 23 20.28 -26.95 -2.76
CA LEU A 23 19.13 -26.47 -1.99
C LEU A 23 18.11 -27.60 -1.96
N LEU A 24 18.20 -28.52 -0.99
CA LEU A 24 17.13 -29.43 -0.57
C LEU A 24 17.66 -30.44 0.46
N ALA A 25 17.56 -30.10 1.75
CA ALA A 25 17.38 -31.08 2.84
C ALA A 25 17.23 -30.35 4.18
N ALA A 26 16.00 -30.18 4.65
CA ALA A 26 15.60 -30.29 6.06
C ALA A 26 14.20 -29.67 6.24
N LEU A 27 13.16 -30.47 6.03
CA LEU A 27 11.78 -30.08 6.30
C LEU A 27 11.00 -31.33 6.69
N THR A 28 10.96 -31.66 7.99
CA THR A 28 9.84 -32.36 8.64
C THR A 28 10.01 -32.32 10.16
N LEU A 29 9.11 -31.65 10.88
CA LEU A 29 8.20 -32.25 11.87
C LEU A 29 7.42 -31.16 12.63
N GLY A 30 6.14 -31.45 12.92
CA GLY A 30 5.41 -30.89 14.06
C GLY A 30 4.41 -29.77 13.78
N ALA A 31 3.17 -30.13 13.44
CA ALA A 31 2.04 -29.22 13.32
C ALA A 31 1.36 -28.96 14.68
N LEU A 32 1.21 -27.68 15.05
CA LEU A 32 0.20 -27.15 15.98
C LEU A 32 -0.35 -25.83 15.38
N PRO A 33 -1.67 -25.55 15.44
CA PRO A 33 -2.26 -24.37 14.83
C PRO A 33 -2.12 -23.16 15.76
N ALA A 34 -0.90 -22.62 15.85
CA ALA A 34 -0.69 -21.27 16.39
C ALA A 34 -1.04 -20.25 15.30
N GLN A 35 -2.02 -19.39 15.56
CA GLN A 35 -2.41 -18.29 14.69
C GLN A 35 -1.16 -17.45 14.34
N PRO A 36 -0.85 -17.21 13.06
CA PRO A 36 0.30 -16.40 12.70
C PRO A 36 -0.02 -14.93 13.01
N SER A 37 0.57 -14.41 14.09
CA SER A 37 0.81 -12.97 14.24
C SER A 37 1.61 -12.52 13.03
N ARG A 38 0.99 -11.73 12.15
CA ARG A 38 1.66 -11.22 10.96
C ARG A 38 2.63 -10.13 11.35
N ALA A 39 3.91 -10.39 11.07
CA ALA A 39 4.97 -9.41 11.15
C ALA A 39 4.62 -8.22 10.26
N GLN A 40 4.37 -7.05 10.85
CA GLN A 40 4.59 -5.79 10.14
C GLN A 40 6.10 -5.70 9.93
N ILE A 41 6.58 -5.41 8.72
CA ILE A 41 7.96 -4.94 8.53
C ILE A 41 7.91 -3.44 8.85
N PRO A 42 8.34 -2.99 10.05
CA PRO A 42 8.32 -1.59 10.40
C PRO A 42 9.55 -0.93 9.80
N GLY A 43 9.37 0.22 9.15
CA GLY A 43 10.47 1.11 8.79
C GLY A 43 11.36 0.61 7.66
N GLN A 44 10.92 0.80 6.41
CA GLN A 44 11.92 1.07 5.37
C GLN A 44 12.64 2.37 5.73
N PRO A 45 13.97 2.48 5.50
CA PRO A 45 14.67 3.74 5.67
C PRO A 45 13.95 4.81 4.85
N ASN A 46 13.63 5.94 5.47
CA ASN A 46 12.99 7.04 4.76
C ASN A 46 13.87 7.44 3.58
N PRO A 47 13.38 7.37 2.34
CA PRO A 47 14.15 7.81 1.18
C PRO A 47 14.50 9.29 1.33
N VAL A 48 15.62 9.65 0.71
CA VAL A 48 16.11 11.02 0.66
C VAL A 48 15.02 11.94 0.10
N PRO A 49 14.81 13.14 0.66
CA PRO A 49 13.74 14.01 0.20
C PRO A 49 14.13 14.60 -1.13
N THR A 50 13.47 14.15 -2.16
CA THR A 50 13.33 14.87 -3.41
C THR A 50 12.13 15.81 -3.30
N ILE A 51 12.14 16.93 -4.05
CA ILE A 51 11.05 17.93 -3.98
C ILE A 51 9.67 17.32 -4.25
N ASP A 52 9.65 16.26 -5.06
CA ASP A 52 8.47 15.47 -5.41
C ASP A 52 7.94 14.56 -4.28
N ARG A 53 8.58 14.51 -3.09
CA ARG A 53 8.16 13.66 -1.96
C ARG A 53 6.88 14.14 -1.28
N GLY A 54 6.62 15.44 -1.29
CA GLY A 54 5.43 16.06 -0.68
C GLY A 54 4.17 15.97 -1.54
N ARG A 55 4.27 15.36 -2.71
CA ARG A 55 3.22 15.26 -3.71
C ARG A 55 2.11 14.31 -3.28
N ILE A 56 0.92 14.87 -3.11
CA ILE A 56 -0.30 14.12 -2.78
C ILE A 56 -0.75 13.15 -3.87
N ASP A 57 -0.28 13.35 -5.11
CA ASP A 57 -0.63 12.49 -6.25
C ASP A 57 0.30 11.27 -6.40
N ARG A 58 1.41 11.20 -5.66
CA ARG A 58 2.27 10.04 -5.70
C ARG A 58 1.74 8.99 -4.73
N VAL A 59 0.77 8.20 -5.18
CA VAL A 59 0.28 7.06 -4.39
C VAL A 59 1.35 5.98 -4.41
N GLU A 60 2.12 5.90 -3.34
CA GLU A 60 2.90 4.70 -3.09
C GLU A 60 1.93 3.52 -2.94
N PRO A 61 2.16 2.42 -3.66
CA PRO A 61 1.30 1.25 -3.56
C PRO A 61 1.48 0.63 -2.18
N ILE A 62 0.58 0.99 -1.25
CA ILE A 62 0.54 0.42 0.10
C ILE A 62 -0.21 -0.90 0.03
N VAL A 63 0.46 -1.99 0.38
CA VAL A 63 -0.20 -3.27 0.67
C VAL A 63 -0.92 -3.10 2.01
N PRO A 64 -2.28 -3.19 2.06
CA PRO A 64 -3.03 -3.00 3.29
C PRO A 64 -2.50 -3.85 4.44
N GLN A 65 -2.28 -3.23 5.60
CA GLN A 65 -1.82 -3.95 6.78
C GLN A 65 -3.00 -4.46 7.59
N GLY A 66 -2.87 -5.72 8.02
CA GLY A 66 -3.77 -6.35 9.01
C GLY A 66 -4.74 -7.36 8.40
N ALA A 67 -4.92 -8.46 9.13
CA ALA A 67 -6.12 -9.26 8.94
C ALA A 67 -7.34 -8.36 9.21
N PRO A 68 -8.45 -8.51 8.46
CA PRO A 68 -9.69 -7.87 8.84
C PRO A 68 -9.94 -8.20 10.31
N VAL A 69 -10.23 -7.20 11.14
CA VAL A 69 -10.96 -7.47 12.37
C VAL A 69 -12.23 -8.11 11.84
N ARG A 70 -12.33 -9.44 11.97
CA ARG A 70 -13.57 -10.14 11.74
C ARG A 70 -14.50 -9.56 12.78
N THR A 71 -15.31 -8.57 12.39
CA THR A 71 -16.61 -8.40 13.01
C THR A 71 -17.20 -9.79 12.98
N ALA A 72 -17.30 -10.44 14.15
CA ALA A 72 -17.99 -11.71 14.24
C ALA A 72 -19.41 -11.41 13.79
N THR A 73 -19.70 -11.68 12.53
CA THR A 73 -21.06 -11.63 12.03
C THR A 73 -21.82 -12.65 12.87
N PRO A 74 -22.96 -12.29 13.46
CA PRO A 74 -23.81 -13.27 14.12
C PRO A 74 -23.95 -14.49 13.20
N ALA A 75 -23.73 -15.69 13.74
CA ALA A 75 -23.87 -16.90 12.94
C ALA A 75 -25.28 -16.90 12.33
N PRO A 76 -25.43 -17.20 11.03
CA PRO A 76 -26.75 -17.26 10.42
C PRO A 76 -27.58 -18.30 11.19
N SER A 77 -28.75 -17.90 11.66
CA SER A 77 -29.67 -18.82 12.31
C SER A 77 -30.36 -19.66 11.24
N VAL A 78 -30.23 -20.97 11.35
CA VAL A 78 -30.94 -21.95 10.55
C VAL A 78 -31.84 -22.72 11.49
N GLU A 79 -33.14 -22.48 11.41
CA GLU A 79 -34.12 -23.09 12.30
C GLU A 79 -35.16 -23.89 11.51
N VAL A 80 -35.28 -25.18 11.83
CA VAL A 80 -36.37 -26.05 11.34
C VAL A 80 -37.36 -26.23 12.48
N LYS A 81 -38.50 -25.53 12.41
CA LYS A 81 -39.58 -25.64 13.40
C LYS A 81 -40.66 -26.56 12.81
N GLY A 82 -40.88 -27.73 13.42
CA GLY A 82 -41.98 -28.64 13.04
C GLY A 82 -41.61 -29.87 12.20
N ALA A 83 -40.63 -30.66 12.64
CA ALA A 83 -40.20 -31.89 11.94
C ALA A 83 -41.01 -33.17 12.29
N ALA A 84 -41.91 -33.10 13.27
CA ALA A 84 -42.45 -34.30 13.93
C ALA A 84 -43.54 -35.06 13.14
N ALA A 85 -43.99 -34.58 11.98
CA ALA A 85 -45.17 -35.14 11.30
C ALA A 85 -45.02 -35.38 9.78
N LEU A 86 -43.80 -35.38 9.21
CA LEU A 86 -43.60 -35.17 7.77
C LEU A 86 -43.09 -36.38 6.95
N THR A 87 -43.01 -37.56 7.56
CA THR A 87 -42.34 -38.76 6.98
C THR A 87 -42.97 -39.35 5.71
N ALA A 88 -44.16 -38.90 5.28
CA ALA A 88 -44.89 -39.49 4.15
C ALA A 88 -44.98 -38.62 2.87
N VAL A 89 -44.48 -37.38 2.87
CA VAL A 89 -44.65 -36.46 1.72
C VAL A 89 -43.32 -36.22 1.00
N ALA A 90 -43.32 -36.40 -0.32
CA ALA A 90 -42.17 -36.09 -1.18
C ALA A 90 -42.17 -34.60 -1.59
N LEU A 91 -40.98 -33.98 -1.62
CA LEU A 91 -40.82 -32.59 -2.04
C LEU A 91 -41.09 -32.44 -3.55
N ARG A 92 -42.09 -31.63 -3.93
CA ARG A 92 -42.37 -31.26 -5.33
C ARG A 92 -41.93 -29.84 -5.67
N ARG A 93 -42.13 -28.90 -4.74
CA ARG A 93 -41.86 -27.48 -4.97
C ARG A 93 -41.46 -26.79 -3.68
N VAL A 94 -40.59 -25.79 -3.78
CA VAL A 94 -40.24 -24.90 -2.67
C VAL A 94 -40.76 -23.51 -2.97
N ARG A 95 -41.44 -22.88 -2.00
CA ARG A 95 -41.85 -21.48 -2.03
C ARG A 95 -40.99 -20.70 -1.05
N PHE A 96 -40.36 -19.62 -1.53
CA PHE A 96 -39.54 -18.74 -0.72
C PHE A 96 -40.33 -17.48 -0.34
N GLU A 97 -40.32 -17.11 0.93
CA GLU A 97 -40.94 -15.90 1.46
C GLU A 97 -39.87 -14.98 2.06
N GLY A 98 -40.00 -13.66 1.87
CA GLY A 98 -39.11 -12.67 2.49
C GLY A 98 -37.70 -12.56 1.88
N SER A 99 -37.43 -13.24 0.77
CA SER A 99 -36.14 -13.19 0.09
C SER A 99 -36.11 -12.15 -1.03
N THR A 100 -35.02 -11.39 -1.12
CA THR A 100 -34.68 -10.53 -2.27
C THR A 100 -33.72 -11.20 -3.25
N LEU A 101 -33.23 -12.42 -2.95
CA LEU A 101 -32.35 -13.14 -3.86
C LEU A 101 -33.10 -13.55 -5.15
N PRO A 102 -32.41 -13.58 -6.31
CA PRO A 102 -33.03 -14.01 -7.55
C PRO A 102 -33.63 -15.42 -7.42
N PRO A 103 -34.89 -15.66 -7.82
CA PRO A 103 -35.56 -16.97 -7.64
C PRO A 103 -34.77 -18.13 -8.22
N ARG A 104 -34.04 -17.92 -9.33
CA ARG A 104 -33.18 -18.92 -9.96
C ARG A 104 -32.07 -19.42 -9.02
N VAL A 105 -31.47 -18.54 -8.21
CA VAL A 105 -30.40 -18.89 -7.26
C VAL A 105 -30.94 -19.77 -6.15
N LEU A 106 -32.10 -19.41 -5.60
CA LEU A 106 -32.76 -20.17 -4.54
C LEU A 106 -33.26 -21.53 -5.04
N GLN A 107 -33.90 -21.57 -6.21
CA GLN A 107 -34.35 -22.81 -6.83
C GLN A 107 -33.18 -23.76 -7.13
N ALA A 108 -32.05 -23.24 -7.64
CA ALA A 108 -30.86 -24.05 -7.87
C ALA A 108 -30.30 -24.66 -6.57
N SER A 109 -30.42 -23.97 -5.44
CA SER A 109 -29.94 -24.48 -4.14
C SER A 109 -30.74 -25.66 -3.62
N VAL A 110 -32.03 -25.74 -3.98
CA VAL A 110 -32.95 -26.79 -3.49
C VAL A 110 -33.24 -27.89 -4.52
N ALA A 111 -32.86 -27.69 -5.79
CA ALA A 111 -33.07 -28.66 -6.87
C ALA A 111 -32.55 -30.08 -6.56
N PRO A 112 -31.39 -30.27 -5.88
CA PRO A 112 -30.91 -31.62 -5.53
C PRO A 112 -31.84 -32.41 -4.61
N PHE A 113 -32.77 -31.75 -3.92
CA PHE A 113 -33.69 -32.38 -2.97
C PHE A 113 -35.07 -32.67 -3.57
N ALA A 114 -35.28 -32.37 -4.85
CA ALA A 114 -36.56 -32.66 -5.52
C ALA A 114 -36.87 -34.17 -5.46
N GLY A 115 -38.09 -34.52 -5.08
CA GLY A 115 -38.54 -35.90 -4.90
C GLY A 115 -38.08 -36.58 -3.60
N SER A 116 -37.25 -35.93 -2.79
CA SER A 116 -36.81 -36.47 -1.49
C SER A 116 -37.95 -36.47 -0.46
N LYS A 117 -37.90 -37.41 0.50
CA LYS A 117 -38.84 -37.46 1.62
C LYS A 117 -38.62 -36.26 2.54
N LEU A 118 -39.70 -35.61 2.98
CA LEU A 118 -39.62 -34.46 3.89
C LEU A 118 -39.43 -34.92 5.34
N ASP A 119 -38.30 -35.56 5.67
CA ASP A 119 -37.94 -35.84 7.06
C ASP A 119 -37.08 -34.72 7.68
N LYS A 120 -36.82 -34.82 9.00
CA LYS A 120 -36.07 -33.82 9.74
C LYS A 120 -34.68 -33.55 9.13
N ASP A 121 -34.00 -34.60 8.70
CA ASP A 121 -32.65 -34.52 8.14
C ASP A 121 -32.66 -33.81 6.77
N THR A 122 -33.60 -34.16 5.92
CA THR A 122 -33.79 -33.54 4.61
C THR A 122 -34.16 -32.07 4.74
N LEU A 123 -35.05 -31.71 5.67
CA LEU A 123 -35.40 -30.32 5.94
C LEU A 123 -34.19 -29.50 6.43
N GLN A 124 -33.35 -30.08 7.28
CA GLN A 124 -32.12 -29.43 7.72
C GLN A 124 -31.16 -29.23 6.54
N LYS A 125 -30.94 -30.25 5.70
CA LYS A 125 -30.09 -30.14 4.51
C LYS A 125 -30.60 -29.09 3.51
N ILE A 126 -31.91 -28.98 3.33
CA ILE A 126 -32.52 -27.93 2.49
C ILE A 126 -32.26 -26.56 3.10
N ALA A 127 -32.49 -26.40 4.41
CA ALA A 127 -32.26 -25.13 5.10
C ALA A 127 -30.78 -24.71 5.05
N ASP A 128 -29.86 -25.66 5.20
CA ASP A 128 -28.41 -25.45 5.07
C ASP A 128 -28.01 -25.09 3.64
N ALA A 129 -28.63 -25.70 2.63
CA ALA A 129 -28.38 -25.38 1.22
C ALA A 129 -28.83 -23.95 0.86
N VAL A 130 -30.00 -23.53 1.35
CA VAL A 130 -30.51 -22.16 1.20
C VAL A 130 -29.62 -21.19 1.97
N SER A 131 -29.25 -21.52 3.20
CA SER A 131 -28.31 -20.74 4.02
C SER A 131 -26.95 -20.57 3.31
N ALA A 132 -26.45 -21.62 2.66
CA ALA A 132 -25.23 -21.56 1.86
C ALA A 132 -25.38 -20.68 0.61
N ALA A 133 -26.57 -20.62 -0.01
CA ALA A 133 -26.84 -19.68 -1.10
C ALA A 133 -26.79 -18.23 -0.62
N TYR A 134 -27.38 -17.94 0.54
CA TYR A 134 -27.25 -16.63 1.20
C TYR A 134 -25.82 -16.31 1.62
N ALA A 135 -25.06 -17.28 2.13
CA ALA A 135 -23.66 -17.12 2.51
C ALA A 135 -22.79 -16.65 1.32
N ARG A 136 -23.08 -17.14 0.11
CA ARG A 136 -22.44 -16.75 -1.14
C ARG A 136 -22.97 -15.44 -1.74
N SER A 137 -24.14 -14.98 -1.32
CA SER A 137 -24.75 -13.73 -1.78
C SER A 137 -24.10 -12.49 -1.12
N ASP A 138 -24.47 -11.30 -1.59
CA ASP A 138 -24.04 -10.03 -0.99
C ASP A 138 -24.91 -9.61 0.21
N ILE A 139 -25.87 -10.42 0.68
CA ILE A 139 -26.68 -10.10 1.86
C ILE A 139 -25.86 -10.31 3.14
N ALA A 140 -25.74 -9.28 3.98
CA ALA A 140 -24.89 -9.31 5.18
C ALA A 140 -25.51 -10.09 6.33
N PHE A 141 -26.80 -9.89 6.57
CA PHE A 141 -27.53 -10.46 7.69
C PHE A 141 -28.74 -11.21 7.16
N TYR A 142 -28.85 -12.49 7.50
CA TYR A 142 -29.98 -13.31 7.11
C TYR A 142 -30.24 -14.41 8.14
N ALA A 143 -31.50 -14.81 8.24
CA ALA A 143 -31.94 -15.99 8.95
C ALA A 143 -32.81 -16.84 8.01
N VAL A 144 -32.61 -18.16 8.02
CA VAL A 144 -33.42 -19.10 7.24
C VAL A 144 -34.24 -19.94 8.21
N THR A 145 -35.55 -19.92 8.04
CA THR A 145 -36.47 -20.66 8.90
C THR A 145 -37.46 -21.46 8.06
N ILE A 146 -37.64 -22.72 8.43
CA ILE A 146 -38.75 -23.54 7.94
C ILE A 146 -39.82 -23.51 9.05
N PRO A 147 -40.95 -22.81 8.85
CA PRO A 147 -42.01 -22.74 9.85
C PRO A 147 -42.76 -24.07 9.97
N PRO A 148 -43.44 -24.33 11.10
CA PRO A 148 -44.30 -25.50 11.24
C PRO A 148 -45.41 -25.44 10.21
N GLN A 149 -45.47 -26.44 9.34
CA GLN A 149 -46.44 -26.54 8.26
C GLN A 149 -46.73 -28.00 7.93
N VAL A 150 -47.92 -28.25 7.40
CA VAL A 150 -48.25 -29.53 6.75
C VAL A 150 -48.09 -29.31 5.24
N PRO A 151 -47.08 -29.91 4.57
CA PRO A 151 -46.82 -29.74 3.15
C PRO A 151 -47.94 -30.33 2.30
N THR A 152 -48.98 -29.54 2.03
CA THR A 152 -50.06 -29.94 1.13
C THR A 152 -49.52 -30.00 -0.30
N GLY A 153 -49.68 -31.15 -0.97
CA GLY A 153 -49.24 -31.32 -2.37
C GLY A 153 -47.71 -31.28 -2.58
N GLY A 154 -46.91 -31.49 -1.52
CA GLY A 154 -45.44 -31.49 -1.61
C GLY A 154 -44.82 -30.10 -1.77
N VAL A 155 -45.52 -29.03 -1.39
CA VAL A 155 -45.00 -27.65 -1.39
C VAL A 155 -44.42 -27.31 -0.02
N LEU A 156 -43.13 -26.99 0.04
CA LEU A 156 -42.42 -26.57 1.24
C LEU A 156 -42.25 -25.04 1.25
N ILE A 157 -42.71 -24.36 2.31
CA ILE A 157 -42.46 -22.93 2.51
C ILE A 157 -41.16 -22.74 3.29
N ILE A 158 -40.25 -21.93 2.76
CA ILE A 158 -39.03 -21.49 3.44
C ILE A 158 -39.11 -19.98 3.60
N ARG A 159 -38.99 -19.50 4.83
CA ARG A 159 -38.96 -18.07 5.14
C ARG A 159 -37.51 -17.63 5.33
N ALA A 160 -37.11 -16.61 4.58
CA ALA A 160 -35.87 -15.89 4.82
C ALA A 160 -36.20 -14.54 5.46
N VAL A 161 -35.45 -14.19 6.50
CA VAL A 161 -35.48 -12.86 7.10
C VAL A 161 -34.15 -12.19 6.77
N GLU A 162 -34.20 -11.09 6.02
CA GLU A 162 -33.02 -10.34 5.60
C GLU A 162 -32.88 -9.11 6.49
N GLY A 163 -31.74 -9.01 7.16
CA GLY A 163 -31.51 -8.00 8.18
C GLY A 163 -30.96 -6.68 7.64
N ARG A 164 -31.17 -5.61 8.40
CA ARG A 164 -30.62 -4.28 8.14
C ARG A 164 -30.04 -3.62 9.39
N ILE A 165 -29.12 -2.68 9.19
CA ILE A 165 -28.60 -1.84 10.27
C ILE A 165 -29.56 -0.67 10.51
N VAL A 166 -30.10 -0.56 11.73
CA VAL A 166 -31.09 0.48 12.08
C VAL A 166 -30.58 1.53 13.04
N SER A 167 -29.47 1.27 13.74
CA SER A 167 -28.91 2.19 14.71
C SER A 167 -27.41 1.98 14.89
N TYR A 168 -26.76 3.01 15.42
CA TYR A 168 -25.37 2.93 15.82
C TYR A 168 -25.12 3.65 17.14
N ALA A 169 -24.07 3.21 17.85
CA ALA A 169 -23.53 3.88 19.03
C ALA A 169 -22.05 4.19 18.82
N LEU A 170 -21.58 5.29 19.38
CA LEU A 170 -20.19 5.72 19.33
C LEU A 170 -19.61 5.73 20.76
N ASN A 171 -18.62 4.89 21.01
CA ASN A 171 -17.90 4.80 22.28
C ASN A 171 -16.46 5.31 22.13
N GLY A 172 -15.86 5.79 23.23
CA GLY A 172 -14.47 6.26 23.24
C GLY A 172 -14.24 7.61 22.56
N GLN A 173 -15.32 8.35 22.27
CA GLN A 173 -15.24 9.65 21.61
C GLN A 173 -14.45 10.66 22.46
N SER A 174 -13.53 11.35 21.81
CA SER A 174 -12.91 12.59 22.32
C SER A 174 -13.50 13.82 21.60
N SER A 175 -13.14 15.03 22.05
CA SER A 175 -13.54 16.28 21.40
C SER A 175 -13.12 16.42 19.93
N SER A 176 -12.06 15.71 19.50
CA SER A 176 -11.58 15.70 18.12
C SER A 176 -12.18 14.60 17.24
N THR A 177 -13.19 13.90 17.76
CA THR A 177 -13.89 12.84 17.02
C THR A 177 -14.78 13.45 15.93
N PRO A 178 -14.70 12.98 14.67
CA PRO A 178 -15.45 13.54 13.55
C PRO A 178 -16.89 12.97 13.49
N THR A 179 -17.67 13.19 14.55
CA THR A 179 -18.98 12.58 14.77
C THR A 179 -19.98 12.86 13.65
N ARG A 180 -20.01 14.07 13.09
CA ARG A 180 -20.94 14.39 12.00
C ARG A 180 -20.51 13.73 10.69
N LEU A 181 -19.22 13.64 10.39
CA LEU A 181 -18.73 12.87 9.23
C LEU A 181 -19.08 11.38 9.38
N ILE A 182 -18.82 10.79 10.55
CA ILE A 182 -19.18 9.40 10.87
C ILE A 182 -20.68 9.15 10.66
N GLY A 183 -21.53 10.05 11.18
CA GLY A 183 -22.98 9.98 10.97
C GLY A 183 -23.38 10.00 9.49
N LYS A 184 -22.72 10.80 8.65
CA LYS A 184 -22.98 10.82 7.19
C LYS A 184 -22.54 9.54 6.47
N HIS A 185 -21.53 8.83 6.98
CA HIS A 185 -21.17 7.51 6.44
C HIS A 185 -22.25 6.48 6.79
N LEU A 186 -22.67 6.46 8.06
CA LEU A 186 -23.63 5.47 8.58
C LEU A 186 -25.05 5.70 8.08
N ALA A 187 -25.48 6.95 7.88
CA ALA A 187 -26.80 7.26 7.35
C ALA A 187 -27.04 6.59 5.97
N ARG A 188 -26.01 6.53 5.12
CA ARG A 188 -26.12 5.85 3.81
C ARG A 188 -26.22 4.33 3.94
N LEU A 189 -25.53 3.75 4.91
CA LEU A 189 -25.61 2.32 5.22
C LEU A 189 -26.97 1.95 5.82
N MET A 190 -27.52 2.80 6.69
CA MET A 190 -28.81 2.59 7.36
C MET A 190 -30.01 2.79 6.44
N ALA A 191 -29.84 3.56 5.35
CA ALA A 191 -30.86 3.70 4.30
C ALA A 191 -30.97 2.46 3.40
N GLU A 192 -30.00 1.54 3.47
CA GLU A 192 -29.97 0.34 2.62
C GLU A 192 -30.74 -0.83 3.27
N THR A 193 -31.70 -1.39 2.53
CA THR A 193 -32.50 -2.54 2.93
C THR A 193 -32.60 -3.57 1.81
N PRO A 194 -32.21 -4.84 2.03
CA PRO A 194 -31.41 -5.36 3.16
C PRO A 194 -29.95 -4.86 3.12
N THR A 195 -29.24 -4.92 4.26
CA THR A 195 -27.84 -4.47 4.30
C THR A 195 -26.95 -5.41 3.49
N ARG A 196 -26.12 -4.85 2.60
CA ARG A 196 -25.16 -5.60 1.80
C ARG A 196 -23.79 -5.74 2.47
N LYS A 197 -23.11 -6.87 2.26
CA LYS A 197 -21.75 -7.14 2.76
C LYS A 197 -20.79 -6.10 2.18
N SER A 198 -20.89 -5.85 0.88
CA SER A 198 -20.10 -4.86 0.16
C SER A 198 -20.28 -3.43 0.74
N SER A 199 -21.52 -3.00 0.98
CA SER A 199 -21.85 -1.69 1.55
C SER A 199 -21.36 -1.54 3.00
N LEU A 200 -21.54 -2.57 3.83
CA LEU A 200 -21.05 -2.60 5.21
C LEU A 200 -19.52 -2.52 5.27
N GLU A 201 -18.84 -3.40 4.51
CA GLU A 201 -17.38 -3.45 4.46
C GLU A 201 -16.79 -2.15 3.93
N ARG A 202 -17.37 -1.57 2.88
CA ARG A 202 -16.95 -0.26 2.37
C ARG A 202 -17.11 0.83 3.41
N THR A 203 -18.26 0.90 4.08
CA THR A 203 -18.54 1.93 5.09
C THR A 203 -17.56 1.83 6.25
N LEU A 204 -17.34 0.64 6.81
CA LEU A 204 -16.38 0.42 7.89
C LEU A 204 -14.93 0.72 7.45
N SER A 205 -14.58 0.39 6.20
CA SER A 205 -13.26 0.71 5.64
C SER A 205 -13.06 2.22 5.52
N LEU A 206 -14.06 2.97 5.03
CA LEU A 206 -14.00 4.42 4.94
C LEU A 206 -13.90 5.09 6.31
N LEU A 207 -14.59 4.57 7.33
CA LEU A 207 -14.45 5.06 8.71
C LEU A 207 -13.03 4.88 9.26
N ARG A 208 -12.34 3.80 8.86
CA ARG A 208 -10.94 3.54 9.22
C ARG A 208 -9.94 4.36 8.42
N ASP A 209 -10.34 4.88 7.25
CA ASP A 209 -9.50 5.76 6.43
C ASP A 209 -9.49 7.20 6.94
N ILE A 210 -10.43 7.57 7.82
CA ILE A 210 -10.44 8.89 8.44
C ILE A 210 -9.12 9.09 9.21
N PRO A 211 -8.34 10.15 8.93
CA PRO A 211 -7.03 10.34 9.53
C PRO A 211 -7.04 10.46 11.06
N GLY A 212 -6.02 9.86 11.69
CA GLY A 212 -5.80 9.94 13.12
C GLY A 212 -6.84 9.23 13.98
N GLN A 213 -7.63 8.31 13.44
CA GLN A 213 -8.50 7.45 14.23
C GLN A 213 -8.35 5.97 13.91
N THR A 214 -8.63 5.15 14.90
CA THR A 214 -8.90 3.71 14.71
C THR A 214 -10.33 3.44 15.12
N VAL A 215 -11.04 2.69 14.28
CA VAL A 215 -12.43 2.30 14.52
C VAL A 215 -12.51 0.79 14.61
N GLU A 216 -13.02 0.29 15.73
CA GLU A 216 -13.41 -1.10 15.90
C GLU A 216 -14.93 -1.19 15.92
N ALA A 217 -15.49 -2.05 15.07
CA ALA A 217 -16.92 -2.24 14.98
C ALA A 217 -17.34 -3.55 15.65
N LYS A 218 -18.43 -3.52 16.40
CA LYS A 218 -19.09 -4.68 17.00
C LYS A 218 -20.56 -4.66 16.61
N LEU A 219 -21.11 -5.83 16.29
CA LEU A 219 -22.52 -5.97 15.95
C LEU A 219 -23.30 -6.36 17.20
N LYS A 220 -24.48 -5.77 17.38
CA LYS A 220 -25.42 -6.10 18.45
C LYS A 220 -26.77 -6.49 17.84
N THR A 221 -27.35 -7.58 18.32
CA THR A 221 -28.73 -7.95 17.98
C THR A 221 -29.70 -6.97 18.64
N THR A 222 -30.80 -6.68 17.95
CA THR A 222 -31.88 -5.86 18.50
C THR A 222 -33.06 -6.76 18.91
N ALA A 223 -34.17 -6.15 19.38
CA ALA A 223 -35.38 -6.89 19.70
C ALA A 223 -36.08 -7.48 18.46
N LYS A 224 -35.88 -6.89 17.27
CA LYS A 224 -36.48 -7.41 16.04
C LYS A 224 -35.51 -8.30 15.28
N PRO A 225 -35.95 -9.46 14.74
CA PRO A 225 -35.08 -10.41 14.05
C PRO A 225 -34.41 -9.87 12.77
N ASP A 226 -35.00 -8.85 12.13
CA ASP A 226 -34.51 -8.22 10.91
C ASP A 226 -33.66 -6.95 11.18
N GLU A 227 -33.40 -6.62 12.45
CA GLU A 227 -32.71 -5.39 12.82
C GLU A 227 -31.41 -5.67 13.59
N VAL A 228 -30.34 -5.00 13.17
CA VAL A 228 -29.00 -5.07 13.78
C VAL A 228 -28.55 -3.66 14.17
N ALA A 229 -27.86 -3.54 15.30
CA ALA A 229 -27.24 -2.30 15.76
C ALA A 229 -25.71 -2.39 15.64
N LEU A 230 -25.07 -1.25 15.34
CA LEU A 230 -23.62 -1.15 15.19
C LEU A 230 -23.00 -0.38 16.35
N ASP A 231 -22.08 -1.02 17.08
CA ASP A 231 -21.34 -0.38 18.16
C ASP A 231 -19.92 -0.07 17.70
N LEU A 232 -19.56 1.22 17.64
CA LEU A 232 -18.27 1.69 17.14
C LEU A 232 -17.40 2.20 18.29
N GLU A 233 -16.30 1.52 18.54
CA GLU A 233 -15.25 1.96 19.46
C GLU A 233 -14.24 2.80 18.67
N VAL A 234 -14.25 4.11 18.90
CA VAL A 234 -13.38 5.07 18.22
C VAL A 234 -12.26 5.49 19.16
N LYS A 235 -11.01 5.37 18.70
CA LYS A 235 -9.84 5.93 19.39
C LYS A 235 -9.21 6.97 18.49
N ARG A 236 -8.94 8.16 19.04
CA ARG A 236 -8.57 9.35 18.26
C ARG A 236 -7.23 9.93 18.73
N LYS A 237 -6.33 10.20 17.78
CA LYS A 237 -5.08 10.96 17.95
C LYS A 237 -5.12 12.21 17.08
N GLN A 238 -5.36 13.36 17.71
CA GLN A 238 -5.48 14.62 16.96
C GLN A 238 -4.13 15.08 16.41
N VAL A 239 -3.08 15.00 17.21
CA VAL A 239 -1.73 15.44 16.85
C VAL A 239 -0.80 14.25 16.91
N GLU A 240 0.03 14.09 15.88
CA GLU A 240 1.09 13.10 15.80
C GLU A 240 2.40 13.81 15.45
N VAL A 241 3.46 13.49 16.17
CA VAL A 241 4.78 14.08 15.93
C VAL A 241 5.76 12.96 15.59
N ALA A 242 6.44 13.10 14.46
CA ALA A 242 7.48 12.20 13.99
C ALA A 242 8.83 12.91 13.98
N LEU A 243 9.83 12.31 14.60
CA LEU A 243 11.24 12.70 14.51
C LEU A 243 12.01 11.57 13.84
N ASN A 244 12.78 11.88 12.81
CA ASN A 244 13.66 10.94 12.14
C ASN A 244 15.09 11.49 12.11
N ILE A 245 16.06 10.66 12.46
CA ILE A 245 17.49 10.97 12.42
C ILE A 245 18.17 9.91 11.56
N ASN A 246 18.88 10.30 10.50
CA ASN A 246 19.52 9.36 9.56
C ASN A 246 20.79 9.95 8.94
N ASN A 247 21.54 9.16 8.18
CA ASN A 247 22.73 9.60 7.43
C ASN A 247 22.61 9.37 5.91
N GLY A 248 21.39 9.33 5.39
CA GLY A 248 21.10 8.99 4.00
C GLY A 248 21.21 10.15 3.00
N GLY A 249 21.67 11.33 3.40
CA GLY A 249 21.55 12.61 2.66
C GLY A 249 21.97 12.64 1.17
N VAL A 250 21.61 13.74 0.50
CA VAL A 250 21.85 13.99 -0.93
C VAL A 250 23.34 14.23 -1.21
N VAL A 251 23.85 13.67 -2.33
CA VAL A 251 25.22 13.89 -2.84
C VAL A 251 25.56 15.38 -2.88
N ASN A 252 26.76 15.78 -2.47
CA ASN A 252 27.30 17.15 -2.56
C ASN A 252 26.50 18.27 -1.88
N VAL A 253 25.39 17.97 -1.19
CA VAL A 253 24.59 18.97 -0.49
C VAL A 253 24.70 18.76 1.02
N VAL A 254 24.48 17.54 1.51
CA VAL A 254 24.62 17.23 2.93
C VAL A 254 25.48 16.00 3.13
N SER A 255 26.55 16.15 3.90
CA SER A 255 27.39 15.04 4.36
C SER A 255 27.10 14.77 5.84
N GLY A 256 26.69 13.54 6.17
CA GLY A 256 26.56 13.10 7.56
C GLY A 256 25.12 13.02 8.06
N VAL A 257 24.95 13.17 9.37
CA VAL A 257 23.69 12.98 10.08
C VAL A 257 22.73 14.13 9.83
N GLN A 258 21.46 13.81 9.59
CA GLN A 258 20.36 14.73 9.36
C GLN A 258 19.21 14.40 10.31
N ALA A 259 18.44 15.42 10.69
CA ALA A 259 17.19 15.26 11.42
C ALA A 259 16.03 15.83 10.60
N GLN A 260 14.89 15.13 10.60
CA GLN A 260 13.64 15.54 10.01
C GLN A 260 12.55 15.50 11.08
N VAL A 261 11.77 16.57 11.18
CA VAL A 261 10.58 16.65 12.02
C VAL A 261 9.33 16.70 11.14
N GLY A 262 8.31 15.96 11.55
CA GLY A 262 6.99 15.98 10.93
C GLY A 262 5.92 16.14 12.00
N VAL A 263 4.95 17.01 11.75
CA VAL A 263 3.76 17.21 12.58
C VAL A 263 2.55 16.93 11.70
N THR A 264 1.70 16.01 12.15
CA THR A 264 0.41 15.72 11.54
C THR A 264 -0.69 16.18 12.49
N VAL A 265 -1.59 17.04 12.01
CA VAL A 265 -2.77 17.47 12.74
C VAL A 265 -4.00 17.00 11.98
N ASN A 266 -4.73 16.08 12.59
CA ASN A 266 -5.94 15.48 12.06
C ASN A 266 -7.15 16.28 12.56
N GLY A 267 -8.05 16.74 11.69
CA GLY A 267 -9.20 17.54 12.09
C GLY A 267 -8.86 18.97 12.50
N LEU A 268 -7.96 19.65 11.76
CA LEU A 268 -7.52 21.01 12.04
C LEU A 268 -8.57 22.07 11.62
N LEU A 269 -9.09 21.99 10.39
CA LEU A 269 -10.05 22.95 9.85
C LEU A 269 -11.47 22.39 9.85
N ARG A 270 -11.61 21.08 9.62
CA ARG A 270 -12.88 20.35 9.52
C ARG A 270 -12.71 18.88 9.88
N GLU A 271 -13.81 18.26 10.32
CA GLU A 271 -13.90 16.82 10.53
C GLU A 271 -13.35 15.99 9.35
N GLY A 272 -12.44 15.07 9.68
CA GLY A 272 -11.85 14.12 8.76
C GLY A 272 -10.75 14.68 7.85
N ASP A 273 -10.39 15.95 7.99
CA ASP A 273 -9.22 16.48 7.31
C ASP A 273 -7.90 16.03 7.97
N VAL A 274 -6.80 16.24 7.25
CA VAL A 274 -5.44 16.07 7.76
C VAL A 274 -4.54 17.14 7.21
N THR A 275 -3.78 17.76 8.10
CA THR A 275 -2.73 18.72 7.78
C THR A 275 -1.38 18.13 8.17
N ARG A 276 -0.42 18.08 7.25
CA ARG A 276 0.94 17.61 7.53
C ARG A 276 1.95 18.70 7.22
N VAL A 277 2.80 18.98 8.20
CA VAL A 277 3.96 19.83 8.06
C VAL A 277 5.18 18.95 8.29
N SER A 278 6.18 19.02 7.41
CA SER A 278 7.45 18.35 7.66
C SER A 278 8.61 19.20 7.19
N GLY A 279 9.75 19.05 7.83
CA GLY A 279 10.94 19.77 7.42
C GLY A 279 12.20 19.17 8.01
N TYR A 280 13.32 19.48 7.38
CA TYR A 280 14.63 19.18 7.97
C TYR A 280 14.90 20.16 9.11
N LEU A 281 15.54 19.63 10.16
CA LEU A 281 16.19 20.42 11.19
C LEU A 281 17.65 20.55 10.75
N PRO A 282 18.01 21.63 10.03
CA PRO A 282 19.33 21.69 9.43
C PRO A 282 20.38 21.94 10.51
N PHE A 283 21.33 21.02 10.67
CA PHE A 283 22.59 21.29 11.38
C PHE A 283 23.50 22.25 10.58
N GLN A 284 23.24 22.39 9.27
CA GLN A 284 23.91 23.31 8.34
C GLN A 284 22.86 24.04 7.47
N PRO A 285 22.13 25.03 8.00
CA PRO A 285 21.00 25.68 7.31
C PRO A 285 21.36 26.37 5.99
N ASP A 286 22.63 26.75 5.82
CA ASP A 286 23.12 27.39 4.59
C ASP A 286 23.28 26.41 3.42
N HIS A 287 23.35 25.10 3.71
CA HIS A 287 23.61 24.07 2.69
C HIS A 287 22.34 23.36 2.24
N TYR A 288 21.37 23.18 3.14
CA TYR A 288 20.16 22.44 2.82
C TYR A 288 18.98 22.88 3.67
N GLN A 289 17.89 23.24 2.98
CA GLN A 289 16.59 23.50 3.57
C GLN A 289 15.55 22.74 2.79
N PHE A 290 14.65 22.05 3.49
CA PHE A 290 13.57 21.31 2.87
C PHE A 290 12.34 21.37 3.77
N TYR A 291 11.24 21.90 3.25
CA TYR A 291 9.97 22.07 3.96
C TYR A 291 8.82 21.61 3.09
N THR A 292 7.83 20.96 3.70
CA THR A 292 6.61 20.51 3.03
C THR A 292 5.40 20.86 3.88
N LEU A 293 4.33 21.31 3.22
CA LEU A 293 3.01 21.49 3.81
C LEU A 293 1.99 20.77 2.94
N SER A 294 1.09 20.01 3.53
CA SER A 294 -0.05 19.43 2.80
C SER A 294 -1.30 19.47 3.66
N HIS A 295 -2.45 19.61 3.00
CA HIS A 295 -3.76 19.56 3.62
C HIS A 295 -4.70 18.75 2.74
N ALA A 296 -5.44 17.81 3.31
CA ALA A 296 -6.45 17.03 2.59
C ALA A 296 -7.76 16.97 3.36
N THR A 297 -8.88 17.20 2.68
CA THR A 297 -10.22 17.25 3.28
C THR A 297 -11.20 16.34 2.52
N PRO A 298 -12.10 15.63 3.22
CA PRO A 298 -13.09 14.77 2.57
C PRO A 298 -14.21 15.58 1.91
N ILE A 299 -14.57 15.20 0.68
CA ILE A 299 -15.74 15.67 -0.05
C ILE A 299 -16.88 14.67 0.11
N GLY A 300 -17.96 15.10 0.77
CA GLY A 300 -19.11 14.24 1.07
C GLY A 300 -18.75 13.13 2.08
N SER A 301 -19.38 11.98 1.93
CA SER A 301 -19.13 10.80 2.77
C SER A 301 -18.75 9.55 1.97
N ASN A 302 -18.43 9.67 0.66
CA ASN A 302 -18.10 8.50 -0.17
C ASN A 302 -16.61 8.18 -0.31
N GLY A 303 -15.76 8.83 0.49
CA GLY A 303 -14.31 8.64 0.47
C GLY A 303 -13.55 9.53 -0.50
N THR A 304 -14.23 10.39 -1.27
CA THR A 304 -13.56 11.39 -2.11
C THR A 304 -12.80 12.38 -1.23
N THR A 305 -11.57 12.72 -1.60
CA THR A 305 -10.76 13.73 -0.91
C THR A 305 -10.24 14.77 -1.88
N LEU A 306 -10.16 16.02 -1.41
CA LEU A 306 -9.45 17.11 -2.07
C LEU A 306 -8.20 17.41 -1.26
N GLY A 307 -7.04 17.37 -1.92
CA GLY A 307 -5.76 17.68 -1.32
C GLY A 307 -5.10 18.88 -1.98
N VAL A 308 -4.33 19.62 -1.18
CA VAL A 308 -3.37 20.62 -1.63
C VAL A 308 -2.01 20.32 -0.97
N SER A 309 -0.93 20.56 -1.70
CA SER A 309 0.43 20.38 -1.20
C SER A 309 1.37 21.45 -1.71
N GLY A 310 2.33 21.83 -0.88
CA GLY A 310 3.45 22.69 -1.23
C GLY A 310 4.76 22.14 -0.68
N ALA A 311 5.83 22.36 -1.43
CA ALA A 311 7.19 22.03 -1.01
C ALA A 311 8.16 23.16 -1.39
N TYR A 312 9.17 23.34 -0.55
CA TYR A 312 10.28 24.25 -0.79
C TYR A 312 11.58 23.53 -0.49
N VAL A 313 12.53 23.64 -1.41
CA VAL A 313 13.89 23.16 -1.22
C VAL A 313 14.88 24.24 -1.60
N ARG A 314 15.93 24.36 -0.80
CA ARG A 314 17.12 25.16 -1.12
C ARG A 314 18.34 24.32 -0.88
N THR A 315 19.23 24.26 -1.87
CA THR A 315 20.48 23.50 -1.82
C THR A 315 21.64 24.43 -2.15
N ARG A 316 22.77 24.25 -1.45
CA ARG A 316 24.05 24.83 -1.82
C ARG A 316 25.08 23.71 -1.86
N THR A 317 25.72 23.57 -3.02
CA THR A 317 26.64 22.47 -3.29
C THR A 317 27.98 22.72 -2.59
N LYS A 318 28.56 21.71 -1.95
CA LYS A 318 29.87 21.84 -1.28
C LYS A 318 30.99 21.98 -2.29
N GLY A 319 31.90 22.93 -2.05
CA GLY A 319 33.08 23.15 -2.91
C GLY A 319 32.79 23.85 -4.23
N THR A 320 31.55 24.32 -4.45
CA THR A 320 31.15 25.10 -5.63
C THR A 320 30.11 26.15 -5.21
N ASP A 321 30.12 27.36 -5.76
CA ASP A 321 29.09 28.37 -5.47
C ASP A 321 27.79 28.16 -6.26
N ILE A 322 27.34 26.90 -6.36
CA ILE A 322 26.08 26.53 -7.01
C ILE A 322 24.97 26.52 -5.96
N LEU A 323 23.97 27.39 -6.16
CA LEU A 323 22.74 27.47 -5.38
C LEU A 323 21.57 26.95 -6.21
N GLY A 324 20.82 25.98 -5.68
CA GLY A 324 19.56 25.53 -6.24
C GLY A 324 18.40 25.93 -5.34
N GLU A 325 17.34 26.47 -5.92
CA GLU A 325 16.06 26.70 -5.25
C GLU A 325 14.95 26.04 -6.07
N ALA A 326 14.02 25.36 -5.40
CA ALA A 326 12.82 24.90 -6.06
C ALA A 326 11.58 24.97 -5.15
N LYS A 327 10.47 25.36 -5.77
CA LYS A 327 9.15 25.50 -5.16
C LYS A 327 8.17 24.62 -5.92
N GLN A 328 7.37 23.85 -5.20
CA GLN A 328 6.31 23.04 -5.78
C GLN A 328 4.97 23.39 -5.14
N LEU A 329 3.93 23.43 -5.97
CA LEU A 329 2.54 23.51 -5.54
C LEU A 329 1.71 22.48 -6.32
N GLY A 330 0.71 21.89 -5.66
CA GLY A 330 -0.17 20.92 -6.30
C GLY A 330 -1.53 20.83 -5.64
N ILE A 331 -2.52 20.48 -6.45
CA ILE A 331 -3.89 20.17 -6.04
C ILE A 331 -4.29 18.82 -6.63
N ALA A 332 -4.99 18.00 -5.86
CA ALA A 332 -5.44 16.68 -6.34
C ALA A 332 -6.81 16.32 -5.77
N ILE A 333 -7.60 15.62 -6.58
CA ILE A 333 -8.83 14.96 -6.16
C ILE A 333 -8.61 13.46 -6.26
N SER A 334 -8.93 12.73 -5.19
CA SER A 334 -8.78 11.28 -5.11
C SER A 334 -10.11 10.62 -4.75
N HIS A 335 -10.42 9.49 -5.37
CA HIS A 335 -11.65 8.76 -5.13
C HIS A 335 -11.41 7.23 -5.07
N PRO A 336 -11.77 6.56 -3.97
CA PRO A 336 -11.68 5.11 -3.87
C PRO A 336 -12.85 4.44 -4.58
N LEU A 337 -12.66 3.99 -5.83
CA LEU A 337 -13.66 3.23 -6.59
C LEU A 337 -14.01 1.91 -5.90
N ILE A 338 -13.00 1.16 -5.46
CA ILE A 338 -13.17 -0.06 -4.68
C ILE A 338 -12.49 0.14 -3.34
N ARG A 339 -13.22 -0.09 -2.26
CA ARG A 339 -12.68 -0.03 -0.91
C ARG A 339 -13.21 -1.19 -0.09
N SER A 340 -12.32 -2.10 0.26
CA SER A 340 -12.64 -3.27 1.08
C SER A 340 -11.45 -3.65 1.97
N TYR A 341 -11.61 -4.63 2.86
CA TYR A 341 -10.50 -5.10 3.68
C TYR A 341 -9.40 -5.76 2.87
N ARG A 342 -9.72 -6.34 1.70
CA ARG A 342 -8.77 -7.11 0.92
C ARG A 342 -8.39 -6.48 -0.40
N LYS A 343 -9.33 -5.83 -1.09
CA LYS A 343 -9.15 -5.33 -2.45
C LYS A 343 -9.50 -3.85 -2.49
N ASN A 344 -8.58 -3.04 -3.00
CA ASN A 344 -8.77 -1.60 -3.08
C ASN A 344 -8.35 -1.08 -4.44
N LEU A 345 -9.10 -0.11 -4.97
CA LEU A 345 -8.79 0.62 -6.18
C LEU A 345 -9.12 2.09 -5.95
N THR A 346 -8.12 2.94 -6.07
CA THR A 346 -8.24 4.39 -5.96
C THR A 346 -7.80 5.03 -7.26
N VAL A 347 -8.55 6.02 -7.72
CA VAL A 347 -8.21 6.85 -8.88
C VAL A 347 -8.08 8.30 -8.43
N GLN A 348 -7.25 9.05 -9.14
CA GLN A 348 -6.99 10.44 -8.80
C GLN A 348 -6.60 11.27 -10.03
N VAL A 349 -6.91 12.55 -9.93
CA VAL A 349 -6.52 13.57 -10.89
C VAL A 349 -5.79 14.67 -10.14
N ALA A 350 -4.65 15.11 -10.65
CA ALA A 350 -3.85 16.15 -10.02
C ALA A 350 -3.32 17.16 -11.03
N LEU A 351 -3.18 18.40 -10.58
CA LEU A 351 -2.47 19.46 -11.28
C LEU A 351 -1.36 19.96 -10.36
N ASP A 352 -0.12 19.92 -10.83
CA ASP A 352 1.03 20.41 -10.08
C ASP A 352 1.94 21.29 -10.94
N GLY A 353 2.69 22.16 -10.25
CA GLY A 353 3.72 22.98 -10.84
C GLY A 353 4.97 23.00 -9.99
N THR A 354 6.13 22.93 -10.64
CA THR A 354 7.43 23.07 -9.99
C THR A 354 8.20 24.18 -10.67
N ASP A 355 8.65 25.17 -9.90
CA ASP A 355 9.58 26.20 -10.34
C ASP A 355 10.94 25.86 -9.75
N SER A 356 11.97 25.79 -10.59
CA SER A 356 13.34 25.53 -10.17
C SER A 356 14.30 26.52 -10.81
N ASP A 357 15.10 27.14 -9.96
CA ASP A 357 16.12 28.11 -10.32
C ASP A 357 17.48 27.63 -9.82
N ASN A 358 18.48 27.62 -10.71
CA ASN A 358 19.86 27.28 -10.36
C ASN A 358 20.78 28.46 -10.69
N TYR A 359 21.65 28.80 -9.74
CA TYR A 359 22.57 29.93 -9.78
C TYR A 359 24.00 29.46 -9.58
N TYR A 360 24.96 30.08 -10.28
CA TYR A 360 26.39 29.93 -10.07
C TYR A 360 27.00 31.32 -9.91
N LEU A 361 27.63 31.61 -8.77
CA LEU A 361 28.15 32.97 -8.45
C LEU A 361 27.08 34.06 -8.71
N ASP A 362 25.86 33.85 -8.20
CA ASP A 362 24.67 34.71 -8.39
C ASP A 362 24.19 34.90 -9.85
N THR A 363 24.76 34.17 -10.81
CA THR A 363 24.31 34.15 -12.21
C THR A 363 23.36 32.96 -12.45
N PRO A 364 22.13 33.17 -12.92
CA PRO A 364 21.20 32.07 -13.20
C PRO A 364 21.65 31.28 -14.43
N PHE A 365 21.69 29.93 -14.34
CA PHE A 365 22.13 29.06 -15.45
C PHE A 365 21.22 27.84 -15.70
N GLY A 366 20.18 27.64 -14.90
CA GLY A 366 19.28 26.48 -15.04
C GLY A 366 17.91 26.75 -14.49
N GLN A 367 17.16 27.65 -15.15
CA GLN A 367 15.79 28.01 -14.78
C GLN A 367 14.79 27.24 -15.63
N PHE A 368 13.89 26.50 -15.00
CA PHE A 368 12.78 25.85 -15.68
C PHE A 368 11.55 25.79 -14.77
N ARG A 369 10.38 25.82 -15.39
CA ARG A 369 9.08 25.79 -14.73
C ARG A 369 8.24 24.72 -15.39
N THR A 370 7.92 23.66 -14.65
CA THR A 370 7.08 22.57 -15.15
C THR A 370 5.67 22.74 -14.63
N ARG A 371 4.68 22.42 -15.48
CA ARG A 371 3.27 22.32 -15.12
C ARG A 371 2.77 20.99 -15.66
N ALA A 372 2.06 20.20 -14.87
CA ALA A 372 1.65 18.87 -15.29
C ALA A 372 0.25 18.51 -14.79
N LEU A 373 -0.57 18.01 -15.71
CA LEU A 373 -1.80 17.28 -15.40
C LEU A 373 -1.45 15.80 -15.23
N ARG A 374 -1.95 15.18 -14.17
CA ARG A 374 -1.66 13.77 -13.84
C ARG A 374 -2.90 12.98 -13.55
N LEU A 375 -2.93 11.78 -14.12
CA LEU A 375 -3.95 10.76 -13.89
C LEU A 375 -3.30 9.58 -13.19
N GLY A 376 -3.75 9.28 -11.98
CA GLY A 376 -3.22 8.21 -11.16
C GLY A 376 -4.26 7.13 -10.88
N ALA A 377 -3.81 5.89 -10.83
CA ALA A 377 -4.59 4.75 -10.34
C ALA A 377 -3.71 3.88 -9.44
N SER A 378 -4.25 3.42 -8.32
CA SER A 378 -3.58 2.50 -7.40
C SER A 378 -4.50 1.35 -7.05
N TRP A 379 -4.02 0.13 -7.24
CA TRP A 379 -4.71 -1.10 -6.88
C TRP A 379 -3.91 -1.86 -5.83
N SER A 380 -4.59 -2.46 -4.86
CA SER A 380 -3.96 -3.36 -3.90
C SER A 380 -4.85 -4.53 -3.55
N GLU A 381 -4.22 -5.69 -3.32
CA GLU A 381 -4.89 -6.90 -2.88
C GLU A 381 -4.08 -7.64 -1.81
N ILE A 382 -4.77 -8.18 -0.80
CA ILE A 382 -4.15 -9.00 0.25
C ILE A 382 -4.81 -10.37 0.41
N ASP A 383 -3.97 -11.38 0.59
CA ASP A 383 -4.38 -12.77 0.84
C ASP A 383 -4.02 -13.22 2.28
N LYS A 384 -4.05 -14.54 2.54
CA LYS A 384 -3.72 -15.15 3.85
C LYS A 384 -2.23 -15.14 4.20
N THR A 385 -1.36 -14.88 3.25
CA THR A 385 0.09 -15.06 3.32
C THR A 385 0.87 -13.86 2.78
N GLY A 386 0.21 -12.85 2.23
CA GLY A 386 0.89 -11.73 1.59
C GLY A 386 -0.09 -10.78 0.94
N GLY A 387 0.43 -10.01 -0.01
CA GLY A 387 -0.35 -9.11 -0.84
C GLY A 387 0.54 -8.40 -1.84
N TYR A 388 -0.09 -7.69 -2.75
CA TYR A 388 0.61 -6.86 -3.70
C TYR A 388 -0.16 -5.55 -3.90
N ALA A 389 0.53 -4.54 -4.39
CA ALA A 389 -0.04 -3.28 -4.75
C ALA A 389 0.67 -2.74 -6.00
N VAL A 390 -0.08 -2.13 -6.90
CA VAL A 390 0.41 -1.58 -8.17
C VAL A 390 -0.16 -0.17 -8.32
N SER A 391 0.68 0.79 -8.70
CA SER A 391 0.24 2.13 -9.08
C SER A 391 0.75 2.51 -10.46
N LEU A 392 -0.09 3.27 -11.17
CA LEU A 392 0.18 3.86 -12.48
C LEU A 392 -0.08 5.36 -12.37
N SER A 393 0.84 6.18 -12.88
CA SER A 393 0.67 7.63 -13.02
C SER A 393 1.04 8.05 -14.43
N LEU A 394 0.08 8.61 -15.15
CA LEU A 394 0.25 9.22 -16.46
C LEU A 394 0.34 10.73 -16.26
N SER A 395 1.39 11.35 -16.77
CA SER A 395 1.63 12.78 -16.67
C SER A 395 1.68 13.39 -18.07
N GLN A 396 0.96 14.49 -18.26
CA GLN A 396 1.03 15.37 -19.42
C GLN A 396 1.52 16.74 -18.95
N GLY A 397 2.70 17.13 -19.41
CA GLY A 397 3.24 18.47 -19.27
C GLY A 397 2.40 19.47 -20.05
N LEU A 398 2.25 20.67 -19.49
CA LEU A 398 1.41 21.74 -20.01
C LEU A 398 2.27 22.96 -20.32
N ASP A 399 2.10 23.50 -21.52
CA ASP A 399 2.67 24.77 -21.92
C ASP A 399 1.74 25.94 -21.56
N ALA A 400 1.45 26.06 -20.26
CA ALA A 400 0.52 27.03 -19.71
C ALA A 400 0.95 27.46 -18.30
N LEU A 401 0.26 28.43 -17.68
CA LEU A 401 0.49 28.85 -16.28
C LEU A 401 1.96 29.21 -15.97
N GLY A 402 2.63 29.84 -16.94
CA GLY A 402 4.03 30.26 -16.83
C GLY A 402 5.04 29.12 -16.89
N ALA A 403 4.68 27.98 -17.49
CA ALA A 403 5.63 26.92 -17.83
C ALA A 403 6.76 27.49 -18.70
N ARG A 404 7.98 27.01 -18.45
CA ARG A 404 9.18 27.47 -19.14
C ARG A 404 10.15 26.29 -19.27
N PRO A 405 10.52 25.87 -20.49
CA PRO A 405 11.56 24.87 -20.68
C PRO A 405 12.93 25.49 -20.41
N LEU A 406 13.92 24.63 -20.16
CA LEU A 406 15.31 24.99 -20.41
C LEU A 406 15.57 24.71 -21.89
N GLU A 407 15.80 25.77 -22.67
CA GLU A 407 15.89 25.70 -24.13
C GLU A 407 16.87 24.62 -24.60
N SER A 408 16.48 23.81 -25.56
CA SER A 408 17.28 22.68 -26.09
C SER A 408 17.68 21.61 -25.05
N TYR A 409 17.18 21.67 -23.81
CA TYR A 409 17.43 20.70 -22.74
C TYR A 409 16.18 19.90 -22.35
N SER A 410 15.03 20.58 -22.23
CA SER A 410 13.76 19.98 -21.81
C SER A 410 12.57 20.56 -22.55
N GLU A 411 11.45 19.85 -22.50
CA GLU A 411 10.18 20.24 -23.11
C GLU A 411 9.12 20.51 -22.04
N THR A 412 8.21 21.45 -22.30
CA THR A 412 7.04 21.71 -21.44
C THR A 412 5.90 20.73 -21.70
N GLY A 413 5.71 20.29 -22.95
CA GLY A 413 4.63 19.40 -23.41
C GLY A 413 4.85 17.90 -23.22
N PHE A 414 5.71 17.49 -22.29
CA PHE A 414 6.15 16.10 -22.16
C PHE A 414 5.02 15.12 -21.78
N ARG A 415 5.21 13.85 -22.12
CA ARG A 415 4.39 12.70 -21.73
C ARG A 415 5.23 11.72 -20.96
N LYS A 416 4.77 11.35 -19.77
CA LYS A 416 5.47 10.43 -18.89
C LYS A 416 4.52 9.43 -18.28
N ALA A 417 4.91 8.16 -18.28
CA ALA A 417 4.26 7.09 -17.54
C ALA A 417 5.19 6.61 -16.43
N ASN A 418 4.66 6.56 -15.20
CA ASN A 418 5.31 5.96 -14.05
C ASN A 418 4.51 4.74 -13.61
N VAL A 419 5.21 3.62 -13.35
CA VAL A 419 4.62 2.40 -12.80
C VAL A 419 5.40 2.00 -11.56
N GLN A 420 4.70 1.64 -10.50
CA GLN A 420 5.30 1.05 -9.31
C GLN A 420 4.52 -0.20 -8.90
N GLY A 421 5.23 -1.27 -8.57
CA GLY A 421 4.65 -2.50 -8.06
C GLY A 421 5.39 -2.96 -6.82
N THR A 422 4.65 -3.35 -5.78
CA THR A 422 5.19 -3.93 -4.55
C THR A 422 4.47 -5.23 -4.26
N ALA A 423 5.21 -6.31 -4.01
CA ALA A 423 4.66 -7.59 -3.60
C ALA A 423 5.34 -8.04 -2.31
N VAL A 424 4.55 -8.49 -1.34
CA VAL A 424 5.03 -9.01 -0.06
C VAL A 424 4.47 -10.41 0.14
N LYS A 425 5.33 -11.36 0.50
CA LYS A 425 4.93 -12.75 0.78
C LYS A 425 5.61 -13.24 2.06
N GLN A 426 4.81 -13.78 2.96
CA GLN A 426 5.27 -14.55 4.10
C GLN A 426 5.63 -15.96 3.62
N LEU A 427 6.92 -16.30 3.68
CA LEU A 427 7.43 -17.62 3.28
C LEU A 427 7.33 -18.63 4.42
N ALA A 428 7.54 -18.18 5.66
CA ALA A 428 7.40 -18.96 6.89
C ALA A 428 6.94 -18.05 8.04
N LYS A 429 6.58 -18.59 9.21
CA LYS A 429 6.04 -17.78 10.34
C LYS A 429 6.89 -16.56 10.74
N SER A 430 8.20 -16.61 10.52
CA SER A 430 9.15 -15.54 10.86
C SER A 430 9.90 -14.98 9.64
N VAL A 431 9.64 -15.46 8.42
CA VAL A 431 10.38 -15.07 7.22
C VAL A 431 9.43 -14.51 6.17
N SER A 432 9.73 -13.30 5.68
CA SER A 432 8.98 -12.61 4.64
C SER A 432 9.92 -12.13 3.54
N ILE A 433 9.42 -12.10 2.31
CA ILE A 433 10.09 -11.49 1.17
C ILE A 433 9.25 -10.33 0.65
N GLN A 434 9.90 -9.23 0.32
CA GLN A 434 9.31 -8.08 -0.35
C GLN A 434 10.06 -7.82 -1.66
N ALA A 435 9.33 -7.59 -2.73
CA ALA A 435 9.87 -7.14 -4.01
C ALA A 435 9.19 -5.83 -4.42
N THR A 436 9.98 -4.85 -4.82
CA THR A 436 9.50 -3.54 -5.31
C THR A 436 10.11 -3.28 -6.68
N VAL A 437 9.30 -2.85 -7.64
CA VAL A 437 9.71 -2.44 -8.98
C VAL A 437 9.19 -1.03 -9.23
N ARG A 438 10.03 -0.15 -9.78
CA ARG A 438 9.70 1.22 -10.19
C ARG A 438 10.14 1.42 -11.62
N GLY A 439 9.27 1.95 -12.46
CA GLY A 439 9.56 2.24 -13.87
C GLY A 439 9.08 3.64 -14.24
N GLN A 440 9.89 4.32 -15.05
CA GLN A 440 9.55 5.58 -15.70
C GLN A 440 9.82 5.45 -17.19
N TYR A 441 8.82 5.79 -18.00
CA TYR A 441 8.92 5.82 -19.46
C TYR A 441 8.47 7.16 -20.01
N THR A 442 9.22 7.66 -20.97
CA THR A 442 8.94 8.84 -21.79
C THR A 442 9.70 8.72 -23.11
N GLN A 443 9.26 9.46 -24.11
CA GLN A 443 9.99 9.69 -25.36
C GLN A 443 10.51 11.13 -25.46
N ASP A 444 10.17 11.98 -24.49
CA ASP A 444 10.38 13.42 -24.55
C ASP A 444 11.58 13.83 -23.68
N LEU A 445 12.12 15.02 -23.93
CA LEU A 445 13.18 15.59 -23.11
C LEU A 445 12.60 16.14 -21.81
N LEU A 446 12.91 15.50 -20.68
CA LEU A 446 12.37 15.90 -19.39
C LEU A 446 13.25 16.96 -18.70
N ALA A 447 12.58 17.88 -17.99
CA ALA A 447 13.24 18.73 -17.01
C ALA A 447 13.82 17.89 -15.87
N THR A 448 14.89 18.34 -15.22
CA THR A 448 15.62 17.54 -14.22
C THR A 448 14.75 17.08 -13.05
N THR A 449 13.75 17.87 -12.66
CA THR A 449 12.76 17.52 -11.62
C THR A 449 11.78 16.42 -12.03
N GLU A 450 11.64 16.13 -13.33
CA GLU A 450 10.76 15.08 -13.85
C GLU A 450 11.52 13.81 -14.25
N ARG A 451 12.86 13.84 -14.21
CA ARG A 451 13.73 12.71 -14.60
C ARG A 451 13.77 11.63 -13.52
N PHE A 452 13.98 10.40 -13.95
CA PHE A 452 14.16 9.24 -13.09
C PHE A 452 15.48 9.37 -12.33
N SER A 453 15.41 9.36 -11.00
CA SER A 453 16.57 9.46 -10.12
C SER A 453 17.19 8.08 -9.88
N LEU A 454 18.51 7.97 -10.08
CA LEU A 454 19.31 6.81 -9.72
C LEU A 454 20.06 7.08 -8.42
N GLY A 455 20.28 6.02 -7.65
CA GLY A 455 20.88 6.04 -6.33
C GLY A 455 19.86 6.26 -5.21
N GLY A 456 20.20 5.80 -4.02
CA GLY A 456 19.29 5.80 -2.86
C GLY A 456 18.36 4.60 -2.82
N ASP A 457 17.34 4.68 -1.98
CA ASP A 457 16.47 3.54 -1.65
C ASP A 457 15.69 3.01 -2.86
N GLY A 458 15.87 1.72 -3.16
CA GLY A 458 15.18 1.00 -4.24
C GLY A 458 15.71 1.28 -5.64
N ALA A 459 16.78 2.06 -5.78
CA ALA A 459 17.42 2.34 -7.06
C ALA A 459 18.95 2.47 -6.91
N GLY A 460 19.57 1.64 -6.06
CA GLY A 460 21.01 1.67 -5.81
C GLY A 460 21.37 2.28 -4.46
N ILE A 461 21.02 1.64 -3.35
CA ILE A 461 21.18 2.23 -2.01
C ILE A 461 22.65 2.46 -1.59
N ALA A 462 23.61 1.76 -2.20
CA ALA A 462 25.04 2.06 -2.04
C ALA A 462 25.47 3.36 -2.74
N TYR A 463 24.64 3.91 -3.62
CA TYR A 463 24.87 5.20 -4.25
C TYR A 463 24.05 6.27 -3.52
N PRO A 464 24.57 7.49 -3.32
CA PRO A 464 23.76 8.52 -2.72
C PRO A 464 22.66 8.97 -3.69
N ALA A 465 21.53 9.42 -3.15
CA ALA A 465 20.35 9.67 -3.96
C ALA A 465 20.60 10.79 -4.98
N GLY A 466 20.14 10.57 -6.22
CA GLY A 466 20.34 11.53 -7.31
C GLY A 466 21.77 11.55 -7.87
N VAL A 467 22.59 10.50 -7.63
CA VAL A 467 23.94 10.39 -8.22
C VAL A 467 23.92 10.55 -9.75
N ALA A 468 22.83 10.09 -10.38
CA ALA A 468 22.54 10.33 -11.77
C ALA A 468 21.03 10.47 -11.96
N THR A 469 20.64 11.17 -13.02
CA THR A 469 19.24 11.27 -13.45
C THR A 469 19.12 10.92 -14.92
N ALA A 470 17.98 10.36 -15.32
CA ALA A 470 17.74 9.85 -16.66
C ALA A 470 16.30 10.09 -17.10
N ASP A 471 16.05 10.17 -18.41
CA ASP A 471 14.70 10.47 -18.92
C ASP A 471 13.76 9.28 -18.73
N LYS A 472 14.28 8.05 -18.92
CA LYS A 472 13.57 6.79 -18.63
C LYS A 472 14.45 5.80 -17.88
N GLY A 473 13.83 4.92 -17.11
CA GLY A 473 14.55 3.91 -16.35
C GLY A 473 13.64 2.95 -15.61
N VAL A 474 14.23 1.85 -15.15
CA VAL A 474 13.58 0.86 -14.30
C VAL A 474 14.53 0.53 -13.16
N ALA A 475 13.99 0.46 -11.95
CA ALA A 475 14.68 -0.04 -10.78
C ALA A 475 13.89 -1.17 -10.11
N ALA A 476 14.60 -2.10 -9.50
CA ALA A 476 14.02 -3.22 -8.78
C ALA A 476 14.80 -3.44 -7.48
N GLN A 477 14.08 -3.87 -6.45
CA GLN A 477 14.61 -4.21 -5.15
C GLN A 477 13.93 -5.47 -4.65
N VAL A 478 14.70 -6.36 -4.05
CA VAL A 478 14.19 -7.53 -3.33
C VAL A 478 14.82 -7.53 -1.94
N GLU A 479 13.99 -7.70 -0.91
CA GLU A 479 14.41 -7.82 0.48
C GLU A 479 13.85 -9.10 1.08
N LEU A 480 14.72 -9.87 1.75
CA LEU A 480 14.35 -10.99 2.60
C LEU A 480 14.50 -10.56 4.07
N SER A 481 13.43 -10.62 4.84
CA SER A 481 13.40 -10.22 6.24
C SER A 481 13.10 -11.44 7.13
N TRP A 482 13.89 -11.61 8.19
CA TRP A 482 13.73 -12.63 9.22
C TRP A 482 13.48 -11.97 10.57
N GLN A 483 12.28 -12.15 11.12
CA GLN A 483 11.92 -11.71 12.45
C GLN A 483 12.44 -12.70 13.51
N VAL A 484 13.51 -12.30 14.20
CA VAL A 484 14.23 -13.10 15.20
C VAL A 484 13.55 -13.02 16.57
N ALA A 485 13.04 -11.84 16.96
CA ALA A 485 12.38 -11.63 18.25
C ALA A 485 11.16 -10.68 18.15
N GLY A 486 10.30 -10.71 19.18
CA GLY A 486 9.14 -9.81 19.30
C GLY A 486 7.86 -10.30 18.61
N LYS A 487 7.49 -11.58 18.79
CA LYS A 487 6.25 -12.17 18.23
C LYS A 487 4.97 -11.68 18.92
N GLU A 488 5.08 -11.08 20.10
CA GLU A 488 3.94 -10.57 20.90
C GLU A 488 3.79 -9.06 20.80
N LYS A 489 2.53 -8.59 20.87
CA LYS A 489 2.20 -7.17 20.79
C LYS A 489 2.82 -6.41 21.97
N GLY A 490 3.83 -5.59 21.69
CA GLY A 490 4.20 -4.45 22.54
C GLY A 490 5.58 -4.45 23.19
N LYS A 491 6.46 -5.45 22.94
CA LYS A 491 7.83 -5.45 23.48
C LYS A 491 8.84 -5.96 22.45
N HIS A 492 9.90 -5.18 22.25
CA HIS A 492 11.15 -5.49 21.54
C HIS A 492 11.03 -6.38 20.28
N ALA A 493 10.97 -5.77 19.10
CA ALA A 493 11.09 -6.52 17.84
C ALA A 493 12.53 -6.44 17.31
N LEU A 494 13.05 -7.57 16.83
CA LEU A 494 14.34 -7.67 16.15
C LEU A 494 14.12 -8.36 14.80
N THR A 495 14.48 -7.68 13.72
CA THR A 495 14.41 -8.20 12.35
C THR A 495 15.77 -8.09 11.69
N LEU A 496 16.30 -9.21 11.23
CA LEU A 496 17.45 -9.25 10.33
C LEU A 496 16.95 -9.19 8.90
N PHE A 497 17.65 -8.50 8.01
CA PHE A 497 17.26 -8.47 6.60
C PHE A 497 18.47 -8.46 5.68
N THR A 498 18.29 -9.02 4.49
CA THR A 498 19.23 -8.93 3.37
C THR A 498 18.47 -8.45 2.15
N TYR A 499 19.17 -7.73 1.26
CA TYR A 499 18.54 -7.18 0.07
C TYR A 499 19.51 -7.12 -1.10
N ALA A 500 18.93 -7.03 -2.28
CA ALA A 500 19.60 -6.61 -3.50
C ALA A 500 18.72 -5.58 -4.21
N ASP A 501 19.35 -4.55 -4.78
CA ASP A 501 18.68 -3.57 -5.63
C ASP A 501 19.50 -3.24 -6.86
N GLY A 502 18.87 -2.61 -7.83
CA GLY A 502 19.56 -2.11 -9.01
C GLY A 502 18.65 -1.32 -9.92
N ALA A 503 19.28 -0.57 -10.82
CA ALA A 503 18.58 0.28 -11.77
C ALA A 503 19.30 0.26 -13.12
N VAL A 504 18.50 0.33 -14.19
CA VAL A 504 18.95 0.61 -15.55
C VAL A 504 18.18 1.81 -16.06
N ALA A 505 18.89 2.76 -16.66
CA ALA A 505 18.27 3.98 -17.14
C ALA A 505 18.97 4.53 -18.36
N ARG A 506 18.27 5.38 -19.12
CA ARG A 506 18.80 6.02 -20.32
C ARG A 506 18.47 7.50 -20.32
N SER A 507 19.50 8.31 -20.50
CA SER A 507 19.39 9.72 -20.85
C SER A 507 19.42 9.86 -22.36
N PHE A 508 18.55 10.72 -22.89
CA PHE A 508 18.63 11.16 -24.27
C PHE A 508 19.77 12.16 -24.47
N ALA A 509 20.22 12.27 -25.73
CA ALA A 509 21.23 13.24 -26.11
C ALA A 509 20.63 14.66 -26.06
N ARG A 510 21.45 15.62 -25.64
CA ARG A 510 21.15 17.06 -25.69
C ARG A 510 22.29 17.74 -26.42
N PRO A 511 22.25 17.78 -27.77
CA PRO A 511 23.38 18.21 -28.61
C PRO A 511 23.84 19.64 -28.32
N ALA A 512 22.89 20.55 -28.06
CA ALA A 512 23.19 21.94 -27.71
C ALA A 512 24.05 22.10 -26.43
N TYR A 513 24.07 21.06 -25.58
CA TYR A 513 24.85 21.01 -24.34
C TYR A 513 26.03 20.04 -24.41
N LEU A 514 26.33 19.49 -25.61
CA LEU A 514 27.36 18.46 -25.80
C LEU A 514 27.17 17.22 -24.91
N LEU A 515 25.91 16.92 -24.53
CA LEU A 515 25.58 15.77 -23.70
C LEU A 515 25.16 14.60 -24.60
N PRO A 516 25.98 13.53 -24.74
CA PRO A 516 25.60 12.37 -25.52
C PRO A 516 24.52 11.55 -24.81
N ALA A 517 23.78 10.76 -25.58
CA ALA A 517 22.88 9.77 -25.00
C ALA A 517 23.69 8.79 -24.14
N THR A 518 23.27 8.61 -22.90
CA THR A 518 24.02 7.82 -21.91
C THR A 518 23.14 6.74 -21.32
N ASN A 519 23.66 5.51 -21.25
CA ASN A 519 23.04 4.43 -20.52
C ASN A 519 23.69 4.30 -19.14
N TYR A 520 22.87 4.25 -18.11
CA TYR A 520 23.30 4.03 -16.73
C TYR A 520 22.86 2.65 -16.29
N SER A 521 23.73 1.96 -15.55
CA SER A 521 23.34 0.77 -14.82
C SER A 521 24.10 0.71 -13.51
N LEU A 522 23.42 0.34 -12.44
CA LEU A 522 24.02 0.15 -11.13
C LEU A 522 23.30 -0.97 -10.39
N ALA A 523 23.96 -1.52 -9.37
CA ALA A 523 23.36 -2.51 -8.49
C ALA A 523 24.05 -2.53 -7.14
N THR A 524 23.29 -2.87 -6.11
CA THR A 524 23.74 -2.99 -4.72
C THR A 524 23.32 -4.35 -4.15
N ALA A 525 24.12 -4.89 -3.25
CA ALA A 525 23.70 -5.92 -2.32
C ALA A 525 24.03 -5.50 -0.89
N GLY A 526 23.26 -5.96 0.08
CA GLY A 526 23.50 -5.59 1.46
C GLY A 526 22.62 -6.32 2.46
N GLY A 527 22.74 -5.89 3.70
CA GLY A 527 21.95 -6.42 4.80
C GLY A 527 22.08 -5.56 6.03
N GLY A 528 21.20 -5.81 6.99
CA GLY A 528 21.12 -5.00 8.19
C GLY A 528 20.18 -5.56 9.23
N VAL A 529 19.93 -4.73 10.22
CA VAL A 529 19.04 -5.02 11.33
C VAL A 529 18.03 -3.90 11.51
N ARG A 530 16.81 -4.26 11.87
CA ARG A 530 15.77 -3.34 12.35
C ARG A 530 15.37 -3.75 13.76
N VAL A 531 15.36 -2.78 14.66
CA VAL A 531 14.96 -2.97 16.05
C VAL A 531 13.87 -1.99 16.43
N MET A 532 12.90 -2.48 17.20
CA MET A 532 11.93 -1.64 17.91
C MET A 532 12.25 -1.72 19.40
N PRO A 533 13.17 -0.90 19.91
CA PRO A 533 13.66 -1.04 21.28
C PRO A 533 12.58 -0.70 22.30
N ILE A 534 11.67 0.22 22.00
CA ILE A 534 10.52 0.55 22.84
C ILE A 534 9.38 1.02 21.93
N LYS A 535 8.15 1.05 22.47
CA LYS A 535 6.97 1.51 21.72
C LYS A 535 7.20 2.92 21.17
N GLY A 536 6.92 3.10 19.88
CA GLY A 536 7.07 4.38 19.19
C GLY A 536 8.49 4.66 18.66
N TRP A 537 9.48 3.82 18.97
CA TRP A 537 10.83 3.93 18.40
C TRP A 537 11.12 2.80 17.41
N VAL A 538 11.73 3.17 16.29
CA VAL A 538 12.23 2.24 15.26
C VAL A 538 13.65 2.65 14.91
N ALA A 539 14.62 1.76 15.06
CA ALA A 539 15.99 1.97 14.62
C ALA A 539 16.37 0.94 13.56
N SER A 540 17.16 1.36 12.58
CA SER A 540 17.71 0.51 11.54
C SER A 540 19.17 0.85 11.30
N ALA A 541 19.97 -0.17 11.02
CA ALA A 541 21.37 -0.04 10.62
C ALA A 541 21.65 -1.09 9.54
N GLN A 542 22.34 -0.68 8.47
CA GLN A 542 22.61 -1.55 7.33
C GLN A 542 23.92 -1.18 6.64
N ILE A 543 24.48 -2.17 5.95
CA ILE A 543 25.62 -2.01 5.05
C ILE A 543 25.12 -2.22 3.62
N ALA A 544 25.55 -1.34 2.73
CA ALA A 544 25.23 -1.36 1.31
C ALA A 544 26.54 -1.45 0.50
N VAL A 545 26.70 -2.50 -0.29
CA VAL A 545 27.89 -2.74 -1.11
C VAL A 545 27.53 -2.62 -2.58
N PRO A 546 28.19 -1.73 -3.35
CA PRO A 546 27.99 -1.67 -4.79
C PRO A 546 28.48 -2.96 -5.45
N VAL A 547 27.62 -3.63 -6.21
CA VAL A 547 27.96 -4.83 -7.00
C VAL A 547 28.04 -4.55 -8.50
N LYS A 548 27.47 -3.43 -8.95
CA LYS A 548 27.65 -2.91 -10.31
C LYS A 548 27.78 -1.40 -10.29
N TYR A 549 28.86 -0.91 -10.91
CA TYR A 549 29.26 0.50 -10.88
C TYR A 549 28.62 1.33 -11.99
N LEU A 550 28.27 2.58 -11.64
CA LEU A 550 27.71 3.56 -12.56
C LEU A 550 28.71 3.96 -13.67
N SER A 551 30.00 4.04 -13.30
CA SER A 551 31.11 4.26 -14.23
C SER A 551 32.39 3.60 -13.71
N PRO A 552 33.39 3.32 -14.57
CA PRO A 552 34.65 2.71 -14.15
C PRO A 552 35.43 3.51 -13.10
N ASN A 553 35.23 4.83 -13.05
CA ASN A 553 36.00 5.75 -12.20
C ASN A 553 35.27 6.15 -10.91
N TYR A 554 34.11 5.56 -10.60
CA TYR A 554 33.36 5.90 -9.40
C TYR A 554 33.99 5.23 -8.17
N ASP A 555 34.42 6.00 -7.15
CA ASP A 555 35.09 5.47 -5.95
C ASP A 555 34.11 4.69 -5.06
N ASN A 556 34.47 3.44 -4.76
CA ASN A 556 33.56 2.36 -4.36
C ASN A 556 33.76 1.93 -2.92
N LYS A 557 33.17 2.67 -1.99
CA LYS A 557 33.16 2.26 -0.59
C LYS A 557 31.78 1.75 -0.21
N ALA A 558 31.76 0.64 0.52
CA ALA A 558 30.55 0.20 1.19
C ALA A 558 30.01 1.36 2.05
N ARG A 559 28.70 1.58 2.00
CA ARG A 559 28.05 2.61 2.79
C ARG A 559 27.40 2.01 4.01
N PHE A 560 27.68 2.59 5.16
CA PHE A 560 26.92 2.35 6.37
C PHE A 560 25.77 3.35 6.43
N LEU A 561 24.55 2.84 6.57
CA LEU A 561 23.34 3.65 6.68
C LEU A 561 22.64 3.32 8.01
N PHE A 562 22.19 4.35 8.70
CA PHE A 562 21.35 4.21 9.87
C PHE A 562 20.15 5.16 9.80
N SER A 563 19.07 4.77 10.46
CA SER A 563 17.88 5.60 10.64
C SER A 563 17.25 5.29 11.99
N LEU A 564 16.96 6.33 12.76
CA LEU A 564 16.29 6.29 14.05
C LEU A 564 15.03 7.16 13.98
N THR A 565 13.87 6.55 14.17
CA THR A 565 12.57 7.22 14.09
C THR A 565 11.84 7.10 15.42
N ARG A 566 11.27 8.22 15.88
CA ARG A 566 10.31 8.26 16.99
C ARG A 566 8.99 8.85 16.49
N THR A 567 7.89 8.18 16.79
CA THR A 567 6.54 8.71 16.58
C THR A 567 5.78 8.73 17.90
N VAL A 568 5.18 9.87 18.22
CA VAL A 568 4.40 10.11 19.45
C VAL A 568 2.94 10.30 19.08
#